data_AF-A0A1F9MWC2-F1
#
_entry.id   AF-A0A1F9MWC2-F1
#
_cell.length_a   1.000
_cell.length_b   1.000
_cell.length_c   1.000
_cell.angle_alpha   90.00
_cell.angle_beta   90.00
_cell.angle_gamma   90.00
#
_symmetry.space_group_name_H-M   'P 1'
#
loop_
_entity.id
_entity.type
_entity.pdbx_description
1 polymer ?
#
loop_
_entity_poly.entity_id
_entity_poly.type
_entity_poly.pdbx_seq_one_letter_code
_entity_poly.pdbx_strand_id
1 'polypeptide(L)'
;MIEQVSFDRGIHLRGTLLWFDAEIKRGICVLTGLPGARLPPRHARAVGSTDLARVLERGGYGRRVLPAAWERWVGLGGRQVCLLPVASVVGCAVAQVSTGKQRMVFAGCLRAMPLKWPKCDLVVATTPALSHRGAAYEQVVRGLGIFAEQAIAEKARAVVLTDSLEVAVELCVSLQNHGLLPTPLGLVAKLWEAAEAGGAKAQPHVSVALSNAKVSAKARVAWVDTGLGSFGAGQPKLDVAATFRLRWFADWAVLKNAVTMTGARSVVLTGVANQLRAKVVQQLGDGIEVALLGAAKQLALAPS
;
A
#
# COMPACT_ATOMS: atom_id res chain seq x y z
N MET A 1 7.24 26.10 1.10
CA MET A 1 8.08 24.87 1.23
C MET A 1 7.76 23.82 0.18
N ILE A 2 6.52 23.80 -0.30
CA ILE A 2 5.99 22.88 -1.30
C ILE A 2 6.86 22.83 -2.57
N GLU A 3 7.47 23.95 -2.96
CA GLU A 3 8.35 24.05 -4.13
C GLU A 3 9.55 23.12 -4.13
N GLN A 4 9.93 22.58 -2.98
CA GLN A 4 11.01 21.60 -2.89
C GLN A 4 10.59 20.20 -3.39
N VAL A 5 9.31 20.00 -3.68
CA VAL A 5 8.77 18.73 -4.14
C VAL A 5 8.14 18.90 -5.52
N SER A 6 8.33 17.91 -6.39
CA SER A 6 7.60 17.79 -7.65
C SER A 6 7.13 16.38 -7.89
N PHE A 7 6.19 16.22 -8.82
CA PHE A 7 5.65 14.92 -9.20
C PHE A 7 5.89 14.67 -10.68
N ASP A 8 6.51 13.52 -10.98
CA ASP A 8 6.56 12.92 -12.31
C ASP A 8 6.57 11.41 -12.10
N ARG A 9 5.37 10.81 -12.06
CA ARG A 9 5.17 9.36 -11.84
C ARG A 9 5.97 8.87 -10.64
N GLY A 10 5.85 9.58 -9.52
CA GLY A 10 6.73 9.47 -8.36
C GLY A 10 7.05 10.85 -7.81
N ILE A 11 7.48 10.89 -6.56
CA ILE A 11 7.81 12.15 -5.88
C ILE A 11 9.30 12.43 -6.03
N HIS A 12 9.64 13.62 -6.52
CA HIS A 12 11.02 14.08 -6.64
C HIS A 12 11.30 15.20 -5.64
N LEU A 13 12.38 15.05 -4.87
CA LEU A 13 12.91 16.11 -4.03
C LEU A 13 13.83 17.00 -4.88
N ARG A 14 13.36 18.20 -5.21
CA ARG A 14 14.07 19.14 -6.08
C ARG A 14 15.45 19.50 -5.54
N GLY A 15 16.37 19.76 -6.47
CA GLY A 15 17.78 20.01 -6.15
C GLY A 15 18.54 18.77 -5.68
N THR A 16 17.97 17.57 -5.84
CA THR A 16 18.61 16.30 -5.49
C THR A 16 18.35 15.23 -6.55
N LEU A 17 19.01 14.08 -6.43
CA LEU A 17 18.74 12.89 -7.23
C LEU A 17 17.68 11.96 -6.61
N LEU A 18 17.06 12.36 -5.48
CA LEU A 18 16.17 11.51 -4.69
C LEU A 18 14.76 11.47 -5.24
N TRP A 19 14.30 10.25 -5.50
CA TRP A 19 12.91 9.93 -5.80
C TRP A 19 12.30 9.09 -4.68
N PHE A 20 10.98 9.19 -4.52
CA PHE A 20 10.21 8.33 -3.62
C PHE A 20 9.09 7.67 -4.42
N ASP A 21 8.97 6.35 -4.26
CA ASP A 21 7.92 5.50 -4.84
C ASP A 21 7.65 5.76 -6.32
N ALA A 22 8.71 5.91 -7.12
CA ALA A 22 8.57 6.22 -8.53
C ALA A 22 8.05 5.03 -9.34
N GLU A 23 7.06 5.27 -10.21
CA GLU A 23 6.45 4.29 -11.11
C GLU A 23 7.26 4.07 -12.39
N ILE A 24 8.36 4.82 -12.58
CA ILE A 24 9.33 4.57 -13.64
C ILE A 24 10.74 4.42 -13.09
N LYS A 25 11.62 3.79 -13.88
CA LYS A 25 13.03 3.62 -13.52
C LYS A 25 13.69 4.98 -13.28
N ARG A 26 14.36 5.11 -12.13
CA ARG A 26 15.09 6.31 -11.68
C ARG A 26 16.51 5.92 -11.25
N GLY A 27 17.37 6.92 -11.10
CA GLY A 27 18.73 6.74 -10.60
C GLY A 27 18.75 6.25 -9.15
N ILE A 28 18.15 7.01 -8.24
CA ILE A 28 18.04 6.67 -6.81
C ILE A 28 16.58 6.83 -6.39
N CYS A 29 15.98 5.77 -5.84
CA CYS A 29 14.61 5.79 -5.34
C CYS A 29 14.51 5.17 -3.94
N VAL A 30 13.85 5.87 -3.03
CA VAL A 30 13.39 5.31 -1.76
C VAL A 30 12.04 4.65 -2.01
N LEU A 31 11.89 3.40 -1.59
CA LEU A 31 10.67 2.62 -1.65
C LEU A 31 10.10 2.54 -0.24
N THR A 32 8.89 3.08 -0.06
CA THR A 32 8.18 3.08 1.22
C THR A 32 7.20 1.90 1.35
N GLY A 33 6.97 1.16 0.27
CA GLY A 33 6.13 -0.04 0.27
C GLY A 33 5.94 -0.60 -1.14
N LEU A 34 4.90 -1.44 -1.33
CA LEU A 34 4.53 -1.98 -2.64
C LEU A 34 3.42 -1.12 -3.30
N PRO A 35 3.58 -0.73 -4.57
CA PRO A 35 2.58 0.08 -5.26
C PRO A 35 1.44 -0.77 -5.83
N GLY A 36 0.27 -0.74 -5.18
CA GLY A 36 -0.96 -1.36 -5.70
C GLY A 36 -0.76 -2.83 -6.10
N ALA A 37 -1.22 -3.21 -7.29
CA ALA A 37 -1.19 -4.60 -7.78
C ALA A 37 0.13 -5.01 -8.48
N ARG A 38 1.21 -4.23 -8.42
CA ARG A 38 2.43 -4.51 -9.18
C ARG A 38 3.68 -4.36 -8.31
N LEU A 39 4.76 -5.02 -8.71
CA LEU A 39 6.07 -4.67 -8.20
C LEU A 39 6.45 -3.26 -8.70
N PRO A 40 7.26 -2.52 -7.94
CA PRO A 40 7.79 -1.26 -8.45
C PRO A 40 8.65 -1.48 -9.73
N PRO A 41 9.18 -0.41 -10.33
CA PRO A 41 10.22 -0.51 -11.35
C PRO A 41 11.59 -0.86 -10.75
N ARG A 42 12.42 -1.56 -11.53
CA ARG A 42 13.81 -1.83 -11.16
C ARG A 42 14.67 -0.56 -11.35
N HIS A 43 14.71 0.30 -10.33
CA HIS A 43 15.58 1.48 -10.27
C HIS A 43 17.06 1.09 -10.35
N ALA A 44 17.93 2.05 -10.71
CA ALA A 44 19.37 1.81 -10.74
C ALA A 44 19.92 1.58 -9.31
N ARG A 45 19.40 2.35 -8.34
CA ARG A 45 19.58 2.13 -6.90
C ARG A 45 18.22 2.30 -6.21
N ALA A 46 17.75 1.27 -5.54
CA ALA A 46 16.57 1.35 -4.68
C ALA A 46 17.02 1.25 -3.22
N VAL A 47 16.37 1.98 -2.32
CA VAL A 47 16.54 1.87 -0.87
C VAL A 47 15.18 1.57 -0.26
N GLY A 48 15.09 0.57 0.59
CA GLY A 48 13.86 0.22 1.29
C GLY A 48 14.20 -0.36 2.65
N SER A 49 13.18 -0.66 3.47
CA SER A 49 13.42 -1.38 4.71
C SER A 49 14.02 -2.76 4.44
N THR A 50 14.65 -3.35 5.45
CA THR A 50 15.17 -4.73 5.36
C THR A 50 14.09 -5.72 4.92
N ASP A 51 12.89 -5.62 5.47
CA ASP A 51 11.79 -6.55 5.17
C ASP A 51 11.26 -6.34 3.75
N LEU A 52 11.10 -5.08 3.31
CA LEU A 52 10.70 -4.77 1.94
C LEU A 52 11.76 -5.23 0.93
N ALA A 53 13.05 -5.08 1.25
CA ALA A 53 14.13 -5.55 0.39
C ALA A 53 14.08 -7.08 0.22
N ARG A 54 13.83 -7.84 1.31
CA ARG A 54 13.65 -9.31 1.26
C ARG A 54 12.45 -9.71 0.41
N VAL A 55 11.31 -9.07 0.62
CA VAL A 55 10.09 -9.32 -0.18
C VAL A 55 10.37 -9.06 -1.66
N LEU A 56 10.96 -7.92 -2.01
CA LEU A 56 11.27 -7.58 -3.39
C LEU A 56 12.29 -8.53 -4.02
N GLU A 57 13.31 -8.98 -3.27
CA GLU A 57 14.29 -9.95 -3.75
C GLU A 57 13.61 -11.24 -4.23
N ARG A 58 12.64 -11.77 -3.46
CA ARG A 58 11.82 -12.94 -3.86
C ARG A 58 10.92 -12.66 -5.05
N GLY A 59 10.42 -11.44 -5.17
CA GLY A 59 9.73 -10.94 -6.36
C GLY A 59 10.60 -10.85 -7.61
N GLY A 60 11.90 -11.16 -7.51
CA GLY A 60 12.85 -11.14 -8.61
C GLY A 60 13.52 -9.80 -8.81
N TYR A 61 13.58 -8.91 -7.80
CA TYR A 61 14.41 -7.71 -7.88
C TYR A 61 15.91 -7.98 -7.82
N GLY A 62 16.31 -9.16 -7.32
CA GLY A 62 17.69 -9.44 -6.92
C GLY A 62 18.17 -8.48 -5.83
N ARG A 63 19.49 -8.43 -5.61
CA ARG A 63 20.14 -7.56 -4.59
C ARG A 63 20.22 -6.07 -4.97
N ARG A 64 19.23 -5.56 -5.70
CA ARG A 64 19.18 -4.17 -6.18
C ARG A 64 18.53 -3.20 -5.19
N VAL A 65 17.86 -3.73 -4.17
CA VAL A 65 17.30 -2.96 -3.07
C VAL A 65 18.31 -2.97 -1.94
N LEU A 66 18.86 -1.80 -1.62
CA LEU A 66 19.74 -1.62 -0.49
C LEU A 66 18.87 -1.58 0.78
N PRO A 67 19.04 -2.53 1.71
CA PRO A 67 18.27 -2.54 2.94
C PRO A 67 18.73 -1.39 3.84
N ALA A 68 17.77 -0.63 4.36
CA ALA A 68 17.97 0.39 5.37
C ALA A 68 17.36 -0.10 6.70
N ALA A 69 18.14 0.03 7.77
CA ALA A 69 17.66 -0.25 9.11
C ALA A 69 16.63 0.81 9.56
N TRP A 70 15.67 0.37 10.37
CA TRP A 70 14.69 1.26 10.98
C TRP A 70 15.36 2.30 11.87
N GLU A 71 14.80 3.51 11.88
CA GLU A 71 15.16 4.62 12.76
C GLU A 71 16.63 5.07 12.66
N ARG A 72 17.33 4.66 11.58
CA ARG A 72 18.72 5.04 11.30
C ARG A 72 18.79 6.06 10.18
N TRP A 73 19.45 7.18 10.45
CA TRP A 73 19.76 8.19 9.43
C TRP A 73 20.86 7.72 8.50
N VAL A 74 20.63 7.86 7.20
CA VAL A 74 21.60 7.55 6.14
C VAL A 74 21.68 8.70 5.14
N GLY A 75 22.89 8.95 4.64
CA GLY A 75 23.13 9.89 3.55
C GLY A 75 22.70 9.30 2.20
N LEU A 76 21.75 9.94 1.52
CA LEU A 76 21.26 9.49 0.22
C LEU A 76 21.00 10.71 -0.67
N GLY A 77 21.55 10.72 -1.89
CA GLY A 77 21.29 11.78 -2.89
C GLY A 77 21.50 13.21 -2.40
N GLY A 78 22.43 13.44 -1.47
CA GLY A 78 22.72 14.76 -0.88
C GLY A 78 21.85 15.16 0.31
N ARG A 79 21.03 14.24 0.86
CA ARG A 79 20.17 14.47 2.03
C ARG A 79 20.32 13.36 3.06
N GLN A 80 19.83 13.62 4.27
CA GLN A 80 19.68 12.60 5.30
C GLN A 80 18.28 12.00 5.23
N VAL A 81 18.18 10.67 5.19
CA VAL A 81 16.93 9.92 5.13
C VAL A 81 16.88 8.91 6.27
N CYS A 82 15.74 8.75 6.91
CA CYS A 82 15.48 7.77 7.95
C CYS A 82 14.15 7.06 7.66
N LEU A 83 14.11 5.73 7.73
CA LEU A 83 12.88 4.97 7.56
C LEU A 83 12.27 4.65 8.92
N LEU A 84 10.98 4.95 9.07
CA LEU A 84 10.18 4.65 10.25
C LEU A 84 9.20 3.51 9.91
N PRO A 85 9.06 2.51 10.79
CA PRO A 85 8.21 1.36 10.51
C PRO A 85 6.73 1.74 10.54
N VAL A 86 5.96 1.19 9.59
CA VAL A 86 4.50 1.13 9.63
C VAL A 86 4.12 -0.33 9.88
N ALA A 87 3.08 -0.59 10.67
CA ALA A 87 2.65 -1.94 11.05
C ALA A 87 2.20 -2.79 9.84
N SER A 88 3.15 -3.35 9.10
CA SER A 88 2.95 -4.11 7.86
C SER A 88 4.01 -5.19 7.73
N VAL A 89 3.60 -6.42 7.46
CA VAL A 89 4.49 -7.58 7.27
C VAL A 89 5.41 -7.45 6.05
N VAL A 90 5.06 -6.55 5.12
CA VAL A 90 5.82 -6.28 3.90
C VAL A 90 6.97 -5.29 4.16
N GLY A 91 7.09 -4.75 5.37
CA GLY A 91 8.13 -3.79 5.72
C GLY A 91 7.84 -2.38 5.22
N CYS A 92 6.57 -2.00 5.18
CA CYS A 92 6.19 -0.66 4.75
C CYS A 92 6.71 0.40 5.73
N ALA A 93 7.04 1.57 5.18
CA ALA A 93 7.75 2.61 5.88
C ALA A 93 7.12 3.98 5.66
N VAL A 94 7.45 4.90 6.56
CA VAL A 94 7.42 6.34 6.30
C VAL A 94 8.85 6.84 6.28
N ALA A 95 9.23 7.63 5.28
CA ALA A 95 10.57 8.18 5.16
C ALA A 95 10.61 9.60 5.73
N GLN A 96 11.41 9.82 6.78
CA GLN A 96 11.76 11.14 7.25
C GLN A 96 13.00 11.64 6.51
N VAL A 97 12.96 12.89 6.03
CA VAL A 97 14.05 13.51 5.29
C VAL A 97 14.44 14.81 5.98
N SER A 98 15.74 14.99 6.20
CA SER A 98 16.28 16.26 6.69
C SER A 98 17.09 16.96 5.60
N THR A 99 16.78 18.23 5.38
CA THR A 99 17.55 19.14 4.53
C THR A 99 18.50 20.02 5.35
N GLY A 100 18.66 19.74 6.64
CA GLY A 100 19.37 20.55 7.62
C GLY A 100 18.48 21.64 8.22
N LYS A 101 17.91 22.50 7.37
CA LYS A 101 17.01 23.59 7.80
C LYS A 101 15.57 23.14 8.03
N GLN A 102 15.14 22.05 7.39
CA GLN A 102 13.76 21.59 7.38
C GLN A 102 13.69 20.07 7.47
N ARG A 103 12.57 19.59 8.03
CA ARG A 103 12.21 18.18 8.12
C ARG A 103 10.97 17.91 7.30
N MET A 104 11.04 16.87 6.49
CA MET A 104 9.94 16.41 5.64
C MET A 104 9.61 14.96 5.98
N VAL A 105 8.35 14.59 5.75
CA VAL A 105 7.88 13.23 5.89
C VAL A 105 7.25 12.78 4.59
N PHE A 106 7.78 11.72 4.00
CA PHE A 106 7.24 11.06 2.81
C PHE A 106 6.55 9.77 3.26
N ALA A 107 5.22 9.79 3.30
CA ALA A 107 4.41 8.70 3.82
C ALA A 107 4.03 7.64 2.77
N GLY A 108 4.52 7.78 1.53
CA GLY A 108 4.15 6.89 0.43
C GLY A 108 2.64 6.85 0.21
N CYS A 109 2.11 5.66 -0.11
CA CYS A 109 0.67 5.42 -0.04
C CYS A 109 0.23 5.38 1.42
N LEU A 110 -0.46 6.43 1.87
CA LEU A 110 -0.78 6.62 3.29
C LEU A 110 -1.74 5.53 3.77
N ARG A 111 -1.34 4.81 4.82
CA ARG A 111 -2.09 3.67 5.39
C ARG A 111 -2.95 4.10 6.57
N ALA A 112 -4.06 3.42 6.78
CA ALA A 112 -4.93 3.56 7.96
C ALA A 112 -4.40 2.75 9.16
N MET A 113 -3.09 2.81 9.40
CA MET A 113 -2.39 2.06 10.44
C MET A 113 -1.78 3.00 11.47
N PRO A 114 -1.65 2.57 12.74
CA PRO A 114 -0.95 3.33 13.75
C PRO A 114 0.49 3.62 13.33
N LEU A 115 0.92 4.87 13.49
CA LEU A 115 2.29 5.31 13.27
C LEU A 115 2.65 6.37 14.31
N LYS A 116 3.86 6.28 14.84
CA LYS A 116 4.46 7.36 15.62
C LYS A 116 4.99 8.44 14.67
N TRP A 117 4.16 9.44 14.42
CA TRP A 117 4.49 10.52 13.49
C TRP A 117 5.64 11.39 14.02
N PRO A 118 6.74 11.54 13.27
CA PRO A 118 7.80 12.47 13.65
C PRO A 118 7.36 13.91 13.41
N LYS A 119 7.89 14.86 14.19
CA LYS A 119 7.68 16.28 13.91
C LYS A 119 8.34 16.67 12.59
N CYS A 120 7.59 17.38 11.76
CA CYS A 120 8.09 17.85 10.48
C CYS A 120 7.41 19.15 10.06
N ASP A 121 8.01 19.82 9.09
CA ASP A 121 7.47 21.06 8.54
C ASP A 121 6.51 20.74 7.37
N LEU A 122 6.79 19.66 6.63
CA LEU A 122 6.07 19.25 5.41
C LEU A 122 5.74 17.75 5.43
N VAL A 123 4.47 17.41 5.20
CA VAL A 123 4.02 16.03 4.91
C VAL A 123 3.81 15.86 3.41
N VAL A 124 4.32 14.78 2.85
CA VAL A 124 4.10 14.36 1.47
C VAL A 124 3.48 12.97 1.48
N ALA A 125 2.31 12.82 0.86
CA ALA A 125 1.58 11.55 0.87
C ALA A 125 0.86 11.28 -0.44
N THR A 126 0.64 10.01 -0.74
CA THR A 126 -0.21 9.51 -1.82
C THR A 126 -1.49 8.99 -1.19
N THR A 127 -2.64 9.55 -1.56
CA THR A 127 -3.94 9.28 -0.92
C THR A 127 -5.02 8.90 -1.94
N PRO A 128 -4.88 7.75 -2.62
CA PRO A 128 -5.77 7.31 -3.69
C PRO A 128 -7.19 6.96 -3.21
N ALA A 129 -7.32 6.53 -1.96
CA ALA A 129 -8.56 5.98 -1.40
C ALA A 129 -9.21 6.92 -0.35
N LEU A 130 -9.00 8.24 -0.46
CA LEU A 130 -9.36 9.19 0.60
C LEU A 130 -10.86 9.24 0.93
N SER A 131 -11.72 8.94 -0.06
CA SER A 131 -13.17 8.81 0.12
C SER A 131 -13.64 7.37 0.32
N HIS A 132 -12.73 6.38 0.26
CA HIS A 132 -13.08 4.98 0.44
C HIS A 132 -13.48 4.72 1.88
N ARG A 133 -14.52 3.89 2.04
CA ARG A 133 -15.04 3.48 3.34
C ARG A 133 -15.04 1.97 3.38
N GLY A 134 -14.52 1.41 4.47
CA GLY A 134 -14.43 -0.02 4.67
C GLY A 134 -14.35 -0.38 6.13
N ALA A 135 -14.50 -1.67 6.40
CA ALA A 135 -14.31 -2.25 7.73
C ALA A 135 -12.83 -2.24 8.12
N ALA A 136 -12.58 -2.39 9.42
CA ALA A 136 -11.23 -2.59 9.92
C ALA A 136 -10.67 -3.94 9.42
N TYR A 137 -9.35 -4.03 9.31
CA TYR A 137 -8.67 -5.21 8.77
C TYR A 137 -9.09 -6.52 9.45
N GLU A 138 -9.09 -6.55 10.78
CA GLU A 138 -9.51 -7.72 11.56
C GLU A 138 -10.96 -8.16 11.31
N GLN A 139 -11.87 -7.22 11.00
CA GLN A 139 -13.25 -7.56 10.65
C GLN A 139 -13.33 -8.23 9.28
N VAL A 140 -12.52 -7.74 8.33
CA VAL A 140 -12.43 -8.34 6.98
C VAL A 140 -11.83 -9.74 7.07
N VAL A 141 -10.74 -9.95 7.80
CA VAL A 141 -10.12 -11.28 7.97
C VAL A 141 -11.10 -12.28 8.57
N ARG A 142 -11.83 -11.91 9.63
CA ARG A 142 -12.90 -12.78 10.19
C ARG A 142 -13.99 -13.10 9.18
N GLY A 143 -14.44 -12.10 8.42
CA GLY A 143 -15.44 -12.31 7.36
C GLY A 143 -14.95 -13.25 6.25
N LEU A 144 -13.67 -13.17 5.90
CA LEU A 144 -13.05 -14.09 4.94
C LEU A 144 -12.95 -15.52 5.47
N GLY A 145 -12.76 -15.71 6.78
CA GLY A 145 -12.81 -17.03 7.41
C GLY A 145 -14.20 -17.66 7.27
N ILE A 146 -15.25 -16.93 7.61
CA ILE A 146 -16.64 -17.40 7.44
C ILE A 146 -16.93 -17.72 5.97
N PHE A 147 -16.49 -16.85 5.06
CA PHE A 147 -16.64 -17.08 3.61
C PHE A 147 -15.94 -18.37 3.16
N ALA A 148 -14.74 -18.65 3.66
CA ALA A 148 -13.99 -19.85 3.33
C ALA A 148 -14.68 -21.12 3.82
N GLU A 149 -15.19 -21.11 5.05
CA GLU A 149 -15.95 -22.22 5.63
C GLU A 149 -17.21 -22.53 4.81
N GLN A 150 -17.95 -21.49 4.40
CA GLN A 150 -19.13 -21.62 3.53
C GLN A 150 -18.77 -22.24 2.17
N ALA A 151 -17.71 -21.76 1.52
CA ALA A 151 -17.28 -22.31 0.24
C ALA A 151 -16.97 -23.82 0.35
N ILE A 152 -16.35 -24.26 1.44
CA ILE A 152 -16.03 -25.66 1.68
C ILE A 152 -17.29 -26.49 1.90
N ALA A 153 -18.25 -26.00 2.68
CA ALA A 153 -19.53 -26.66 2.87
C ALA A 153 -20.28 -26.86 1.55
N GLU A 154 -20.15 -25.91 0.62
CA GLU A 154 -20.70 -25.96 -0.74
C GLU A 154 -19.85 -26.78 -1.72
N LYS A 155 -18.75 -27.41 -1.26
CA LYS A 155 -17.77 -28.12 -2.11
C LYS A 155 -17.17 -27.24 -3.23
N ALA A 156 -17.09 -25.93 -2.99
CA ALA A 156 -16.49 -24.95 -3.87
C ALA A 156 -15.08 -24.57 -3.39
N ARG A 157 -14.26 -24.05 -4.32
CA ARG A 157 -12.95 -23.48 -3.97
C ARG A 157 -13.14 -22.02 -3.57
N ALA A 158 -12.74 -21.66 -2.34
CA ALA A 158 -12.68 -20.27 -1.91
C ALA A 158 -11.51 -19.53 -2.59
N VAL A 159 -11.81 -18.41 -3.25
CA VAL A 159 -10.80 -17.54 -3.87
C VAL A 159 -11.02 -16.10 -3.41
N VAL A 160 -9.98 -15.49 -2.86
CA VAL A 160 -9.95 -14.09 -2.44
C VAL A 160 -9.10 -13.31 -3.42
N LEU A 161 -9.71 -12.29 -4.02
CA LEU A 161 -9.06 -11.37 -4.95
C LEU A 161 -8.92 -9.99 -4.29
N THR A 162 -7.82 -9.28 -4.55
CA THR A 162 -7.61 -7.90 -4.11
C THR A 162 -6.86 -7.06 -5.17
N ASP A 163 -7.04 -5.75 -5.15
CA ASP A 163 -6.34 -4.75 -5.98
C ASP A 163 -4.96 -4.36 -5.43
N SER A 164 -4.58 -4.84 -4.25
CA SER A 164 -3.32 -4.49 -3.59
C SER A 164 -2.47 -5.72 -3.31
N LEU A 165 -1.24 -5.70 -3.83
CA LEU A 165 -0.26 -6.77 -3.61
C LEU A 165 0.19 -6.84 -2.17
N GLU A 166 0.32 -5.69 -1.51
CA GLU A 166 0.61 -5.62 -0.07
C GLU A 166 -0.48 -6.31 0.74
N VAL A 167 -1.75 -5.97 0.47
CA VAL A 167 -2.89 -6.56 1.16
C VAL A 167 -2.98 -8.05 0.88
N ALA A 168 -2.70 -8.50 -0.34
CA ALA A 168 -2.72 -9.93 -0.67
C ALA A 168 -1.70 -10.73 0.18
N VAL A 169 -0.49 -10.21 0.36
CA VAL A 169 0.55 -10.85 1.17
C VAL A 169 0.15 -10.82 2.65
N GLU A 170 -0.39 -9.72 3.13
CA GLU A 170 -0.78 -9.56 4.54
C GLU A 170 -1.98 -10.43 4.91
N LEU A 171 -2.97 -10.55 4.00
CA LEU A 171 -4.06 -11.51 4.11
C LEU A 171 -3.56 -12.95 4.23
N CYS A 172 -2.53 -13.35 3.48
CA CYS A 172 -1.99 -14.70 3.62
C CYS A 172 -1.49 -14.95 5.05
N VAL A 173 -0.73 -14.01 5.62
CA VAL A 173 -0.24 -14.14 7.01
C VAL A 173 -1.41 -14.20 8.00
N SER A 174 -2.40 -13.30 7.88
CA SER A 174 -3.50 -13.25 8.83
C SER A 174 -4.44 -14.45 8.71
N LEU A 175 -4.74 -14.93 7.50
CA LEU A 175 -5.54 -16.14 7.30
C LEU A 175 -4.84 -17.37 7.87
N GLN A 176 -3.50 -17.48 7.72
CA GLN A 176 -2.71 -18.53 8.36
C GLN A 176 -2.81 -18.47 9.90
N ASN A 177 -2.68 -17.28 10.48
CA ASN A 177 -2.80 -17.08 11.93
C ASN A 177 -4.20 -17.40 12.48
N HIS A 178 -5.23 -17.35 11.63
CA HIS A 178 -6.61 -17.74 11.97
C HIS A 178 -6.92 -19.22 11.68
N GLY A 179 -5.90 -20.04 11.38
CA GLY A 179 -6.05 -21.48 11.20
C GLY A 179 -6.57 -21.92 9.83
N LEU A 180 -6.51 -21.04 8.83
CA LEU A 180 -6.79 -21.38 7.43
C LEU A 180 -5.47 -21.69 6.69
N LEU A 181 -5.56 -22.39 5.56
CA LEU A 181 -4.44 -22.64 4.66
C LEU A 181 -4.50 -21.72 3.45
N PRO A 182 -3.90 -20.53 3.51
CA PRO A 182 -3.78 -19.66 2.35
C PRO A 182 -2.89 -20.33 1.29
N THR A 183 -3.38 -20.34 0.06
CA THR A 183 -2.65 -20.77 -1.14
C THR A 183 -2.49 -19.54 -2.03
N PRO A 184 -1.43 -18.74 -1.88
CA PRO A 184 -1.25 -17.57 -2.72
C PRO A 184 -1.02 -17.97 -4.17
N LEU A 185 -1.45 -17.12 -5.10
CA LEU A 185 -1.31 -17.35 -6.54
C LEU A 185 -0.50 -16.24 -7.21
N GLY A 186 0.13 -16.60 -8.32
CA GLY A 186 0.82 -15.66 -9.20
C GLY A 186 1.94 -14.89 -8.48
N LEU A 187 1.87 -13.56 -8.51
CA LEU A 187 2.87 -12.71 -7.89
C LEU A 187 2.85 -12.79 -6.36
N VAL A 188 1.68 -12.99 -5.75
CA VAL A 188 1.54 -13.14 -4.29
C VAL A 188 2.35 -14.33 -3.80
N ALA A 189 2.31 -15.45 -4.55
CA ALA A 189 3.05 -16.67 -4.22
C ALA A 189 4.57 -16.48 -4.22
N LYS A 190 5.07 -15.55 -5.04
CA LYS A 190 6.51 -15.22 -5.06
C LYS A 190 6.94 -14.38 -3.88
N LEU A 191 6.03 -13.59 -3.30
CA LEU A 191 6.35 -12.64 -2.24
C LEU A 191 6.12 -13.20 -0.83
N TRP A 192 5.16 -14.10 -0.70
CA TRP A 192 4.78 -14.68 0.57
C TRP A 192 5.78 -15.74 1.04
N GLU A 193 6.12 -15.69 2.34
CA GLU A 193 6.78 -16.79 3.04
C GLU A 193 5.71 -17.49 3.88
N ALA A 194 5.53 -18.79 3.67
CA ALA A 194 4.77 -19.56 4.63
C ALA A 194 5.57 -19.63 5.94
N ALA A 195 4.95 -19.31 7.07
CA ALA A 195 5.49 -19.73 8.35
C ALA A 195 5.46 -21.27 8.40
N GLU A 196 6.49 -21.92 8.97
CA GLU A 196 6.47 -23.36 9.19
C GLU A 196 5.22 -23.73 9.99
N ALA A 197 4.26 -24.37 9.31
CA ALA A 197 3.02 -24.81 9.93
C ALA A 197 3.33 -26.00 10.83
N GLY A 198 3.35 -25.75 12.14
CA GLY A 198 3.37 -26.83 13.13
C GLY A 198 2.13 -27.71 12.97
N GLY A 199 2.35 -28.96 12.53
CA GLY A 199 1.41 -30.08 12.70
C GLY A 199 0.11 -30.03 11.90
N ALA A 200 -0.01 -30.97 10.96
CA ALA A 200 -1.17 -31.19 10.10
C ALA A 200 -2.53 -31.31 10.84
N LYS A 201 -3.52 -30.54 10.36
CA LYS A 201 -4.96 -30.88 10.35
C LYS A 201 -5.56 -30.42 9.02
N ALA A 202 -6.66 -31.03 8.60
CA ALA A 202 -7.45 -30.67 7.42
C ALA A 202 -8.02 -29.25 7.56
N GLN A 203 -7.20 -28.25 7.28
CA GLN A 203 -7.56 -26.84 7.41
C GLN A 203 -8.19 -26.32 6.11
N PRO A 204 -9.13 -25.37 6.19
CA PRO A 204 -9.75 -24.74 5.03
C PRO A 204 -8.73 -24.16 4.03
N HIS A 205 -8.77 -24.60 2.77
CA HIS A 205 -7.93 -24.02 1.73
C HIS A 205 -8.56 -22.76 1.13
N VAL A 206 -7.84 -21.64 1.18
CA VAL A 206 -8.26 -20.36 0.59
C VAL A 206 -7.20 -19.90 -0.39
N SER A 207 -7.57 -19.68 -1.65
CA SER A 207 -6.62 -19.10 -2.60
C SER A 207 -6.62 -17.58 -2.51
N VAL A 208 -5.44 -16.95 -2.45
CA VAL A 208 -5.31 -15.49 -2.39
C VAL A 208 -4.57 -15.00 -3.63
N ALA A 209 -5.15 -14.04 -4.35
CA ALA A 209 -4.56 -13.52 -5.58
C ALA A 209 -4.89 -12.05 -5.83
N LEU A 210 -4.21 -11.48 -6.83
CA LEU A 210 -4.54 -10.16 -7.35
C LEU A 210 -5.79 -10.23 -8.24
N SER A 211 -6.50 -9.11 -8.38
CA SER A 211 -7.73 -8.95 -9.17
C SER A 211 -7.61 -9.37 -10.64
N ASN A 212 -6.39 -9.45 -11.19
CA ASN A 212 -6.13 -9.86 -12.55
C ASN A 212 -5.82 -11.37 -12.71
N ALA A 213 -5.89 -12.14 -11.62
CA ALA A 213 -5.67 -13.58 -11.67
C ALA A 213 -6.79 -14.30 -12.45
N LYS A 214 -6.41 -15.39 -13.15
CA LYS A 214 -7.40 -16.27 -13.78
C LYS A 214 -7.99 -17.17 -12.71
N VAL A 215 -9.32 -17.16 -12.60
CA VAL A 215 -10.06 -17.96 -11.64
C VAL A 215 -11.01 -18.91 -12.37
N SER A 216 -11.16 -20.13 -11.85
CA SER A 216 -12.10 -21.12 -12.39
C SER A 216 -13.54 -20.63 -12.21
N ALA A 217 -14.41 -20.91 -13.19
CA ALA A 217 -15.84 -20.61 -13.09
C ALA A 217 -16.56 -21.33 -11.93
N LYS A 218 -15.96 -22.40 -11.36
CA LYS A 218 -16.50 -23.13 -10.21
C LYS A 218 -16.01 -22.61 -8.86
N ALA A 219 -15.20 -21.55 -8.85
CA ALA A 219 -14.71 -20.95 -7.61
C ALA A 219 -15.77 -20.02 -7.01
N ARG A 220 -15.87 -20.02 -5.69
CA ARG A 220 -16.60 -18.99 -4.96
C ARG A 220 -15.63 -17.83 -4.72
N VAL A 221 -15.93 -16.66 -5.28
CA VAL A 221 -15.01 -15.52 -5.31
C VAL A 221 -15.42 -14.45 -4.28
N ALA A 222 -14.49 -14.09 -3.42
CA ALA A 222 -14.56 -12.90 -2.58
C ALA A 222 -13.66 -11.79 -3.14
N TRP A 223 -14.19 -10.58 -3.20
CA TRP A 223 -13.44 -9.37 -3.57
C TRP A 223 -13.09 -8.55 -2.33
N VAL A 224 -11.81 -8.26 -2.11
CA VAL A 224 -11.33 -7.34 -1.07
C VAL A 224 -10.98 -6.01 -1.72
N ASP A 225 -11.90 -5.06 -1.56
CA ASP A 225 -11.85 -3.72 -2.12
C ASP A 225 -11.08 -2.76 -1.19
N THR A 226 -9.87 -2.36 -1.60
CA THR A 226 -9.04 -1.41 -0.84
C THR A 226 -9.23 0.05 -1.29
N GLY A 227 -10.02 0.28 -2.34
CA GLY A 227 -10.23 1.58 -2.94
C GLY A 227 -9.09 2.05 -3.87
N LEU A 228 -8.15 1.18 -4.25
CA LEU A 228 -7.07 1.50 -5.21
C LEU A 228 -7.45 1.24 -6.66
N GLY A 229 -8.40 0.34 -6.91
CA GLY A 229 -8.79 -0.06 -8.26
C GLY A 229 -10.23 -0.52 -8.38
N SER A 230 -10.68 -0.65 -9.62
CA SER A 230 -11.97 -1.25 -9.97
C SER A 230 -11.82 -2.75 -10.18
N PHE A 231 -12.70 -3.53 -9.56
CA PHE A 231 -12.89 -4.94 -9.90
C PHE A 231 -13.42 -5.04 -11.35
N GLY A 232 -12.89 -5.96 -12.16
CA GLY A 232 -13.46 -6.28 -13.47
C GLY A 232 -13.00 -5.45 -14.67
N ALA A 233 -12.05 -4.51 -14.52
CA ALA A 233 -11.46 -3.83 -15.68
C ALA A 233 -10.64 -4.82 -16.55
N GLY A 234 -11.27 -5.37 -17.60
CA GLY A 234 -10.62 -6.28 -18.55
C GLY A 234 -10.68 -7.76 -18.21
N GLN A 235 -11.54 -8.20 -17.28
CA GLN A 235 -11.81 -9.61 -17.02
C GLN A 235 -13.22 -10.00 -17.48
N PRO A 236 -13.45 -11.26 -17.92
CA PRO A 236 -14.81 -11.77 -18.08
C PRO A 236 -15.58 -11.61 -16.76
N LYS A 237 -16.90 -11.39 -16.83
CA LYS A 237 -17.79 -11.25 -15.65
C LYS A 237 -17.58 -12.42 -14.68
N LEU A 238 -16.70 -12.25 -13.71
CA LEU A 238 -16.55 -13.14 -12.58
C LEU A 238 -17.74 -12.90 -11.67
N ASP A 239 -18.44 -13.97 -11.31
CA ASP A 239 -19.50 -13.90 -10.33
C ASP A 239 -18.89 -13.76 -8.93
N VAL A 240 -18.99 -12.55 -8.37
CA VAL A 240 -18.44 -12.23 -7.05
C VAL A 240 -19.50 -12.56 -6.00
N ALA A 241 -19.30 -13.67 -5.31
CA ALA A 241 -20.19 -14.12 -4.25
C ALA A 241 -20.17 -13.20 -3.01
N ALA A 242 -19.07 -12.49 -2.75
CA ALA A 242 -18.96 -11.57 -1.62
C ALA A 242 -17.99 -10.41 -1.91
N THR A 243 -18.32 -9.21 -1.44
CA THR A 243 -17.40 -8.05 -1.45
C THR A 243 -17.13 -7.57 -0.02
N PHE A 244 -15.85 -7.49 0.33
CA PHE A 244 -15.35 -6.98 1.59
C PHE A 244 -14.63 -5.66 1.35
N ARG A 245 -15.24 -4.55 1.76
CA ARG A 245 -14.59 -3.24 1.69
C ARG A 245 -13.62 -3.11 2.86
N LEU A 246 -12.33 -3.01 2.55
CA LEU A 246 -11.25 -2.92 3.52
C LEU A 246 -10.73 -1.48 3.62
N ARG A 247 -10.75 -0.92 4.84
CA ARG A 247 -10.07 0.34 5.13
C ARG A 247 -8.59 0.09 5.39
N TRP A 248 -7.83 -0.14 4.31
CA TRP A 248 -6.38 -0.30 4.37
C TRP A 248 -5.63 1.03 4.24
N PHE A 249 -6.10 1.87 3.32
CA PHE A 249 -5.52 3.18 3.04
C PHE A 249 -6.24 4.29 3.78
N ALA A 250 -5.54 5.41 3.94
CA ALA A 250 -6.00 6.53 4.74
C ALA A 250 -7.26 7.17 4.16
N ASP A 251 -8.21 7.39 5.06
CA ASP A 251 -9.34 8.27 4.84
C ASP A 251 -9.05 9.68 5.40
N TRP A 252 -10.06 10.56 5.34
CA TRP A 252 -9.97 11.91 5.87
C TRP A 252 -9.52 12.01 7.33
N ALA A 253 -9.98 11.11 8.20
CA ALA A 253 -9.64 11.17 9.62
C ALA A 253 -8.16 10.82 9.84
N VAL A 254 -7.68 9.78 9.13
CA VAL A 254 -6.27 9.38 9.18
C VAL A 254 -5.37 10.50 8.64
N LEU A 255 -5.74 11.11 7.51
CA LEU A 255 -4.99 12.21 6.93
C LEU A 255 -4.89 13.41 7.89
N LYS A 256 -6.02 13.86 8.46
CA LYS A 256 -6.02 14.95 9.44
C LYS A 256 -5.15 14.63 10.65
N ASN A 257 -5.31 13.43 11.21
CA ASN A 257 -4.52 13.01 12.36
C ASN A 257 -3.01 13.00 12.05
N ALA A 258 -2.60 12.53 10.87
CA ALA A 258 -1.20 12.58 10.45
C ALA A 258 -0.65 14.01 10.40
N VAL A 259 -1.41 14.96 9.82
CA VAL A 259 -1.02 16.37 9.74
C VAL A 259 -0.95 17.00 11.14
N THR A 260 -1.95 16.77 11.99
CA THR A 260 -1.98 17.27 13.37
C THR A 260 -0.82 16.73 14.20
N MET A 261 -0.57 15.42 14.17
CA MET A 261 0.46 14.78 14.97
C MET A 261 1.87 15.21 14.57
N THR A 262 2.12 15.39 13.27
CA THR A 262 3.40 15.90 12.76
C THR A 262 3.62 17.38 13.07
N GLY A 263 2.54 18.17 13.23
CA GLY A 263 2.62 19.62 13.38
C GLY A 263 3.07 20.33 12.10
N ALA A 264 2.92 19.67 10.95
CA ALA A 264 3.31 20.22 9.65
C ALA A 264 2.46 21.45 9.31
N ARG A 265 3.09 22.43 8.68
CA ARG A 265 2.42 23.65 8.18
C ARG A 265 2.11 23.56 6.69
N SER A 266 2.75 22.62 5.99
CA SER A 266 2.51 22.37 4.57
C SER A 266 2.23 20.90 4.33
N VAL A 267 1.39 20.60 3.35
CA VAL A 267 1.04 19.24 2.94
C VAL A 267 1.03 19.15 1.41
N VAL A 268 1.71 18.15 0.87
CA VAL A 268 1.68 17.79 -0.55
C VAL A 268 1.00 16.44 -0.70
N LEU A 269 -0.12 16.41 -1.42
CA LEU A 269 -0.83 15.16 -1.70
C LEU A 269 -0.77 14.79 -3.17
N THR A 270 -0.69 13.50 -3.45
CA THR A 270 -0.84 12.93 -4.78
C THR A 270 -1.88 11.82 -4.80
N GLY A 271 -2.32 11.42 -5.99
CA GLY A 271 -3.38 10.42 -6.14
C GLY A 271 -4.76 10.89 -5.67
N VAL A 272 -4.94 12.18 -5.37
CA VAL A 272 -6.25 12.73 -5.02
C VAL A 272 -7.13 12.82 -6.27
N ALA A 273 -8.31 12.20 -6.21
CA ALA A 273 -9.28 12.26 -7.29
C ALA A 273 -9.74 13.71 -7.52
N ASN A 274 -9.96 14.11 -8.79
CA ASN A 274 -10.24 15.50 -9.17
C ASN A 274 -11.44 16.09 -8.40
N GLN A 275 -12.50 15.30 -8.21
CA GLN A 275 -13.70 15.71 -7.48
C GLN A 275 -13.48 15.94 -5.97
N LEU A 276 -12.36 15.49 -5.40
CA LEU A 276 -12.03 15.67 -3.98
C LEU A 276 -11.10 16.85 -3.73
N ARG A 277 -10.48 17.43 -4.76
CA ARG A 277 -9.44 18.47 -4.62
C ARG A 277 -9.90 19.67 -3.79
N ALA A 278 -11.10 20.20 -4.08
CA ALA A 278 -11.67 21.31 -3.31
C ALA A 278 -11.96 20.94 -1.84
N LYS A 279 -12.40 19.69 -1.60
CA LYS A 279 -12.67 19.20 -0.24
C LYS A 279 -11.39 19.04 0.58
N VAL A 280 -10.24 18.73 -0.02
CA VAL A 280 -8.97 18.59 0.72
C VAL A 280 -8.63 19.85 1.50
N VAL A 281 -8.66 21.00 0.82
CA VAL A 281 -8.29 22.29 1.41
C VAL A 281 -9.23 22.61 2.58
N GLN A 282 -10.53 22.44 2.37
CA GLN A 282 -11.54 22.67 3.42
C GLN A 282 -11.35 21.74 4.63
N GLN A 283 -10.97 20.48 4.42
CA GLN A 283 -10.90 19.48 5.47
C GLN A 283 -9.63 19.58 6.33
N LEU A 284 -8.50 20.02 5.76
CA LEU A 284 -7.25 20.18 6.51
C LEU A 284 -7.21 21.44 7.38
N GLY A 285 -8.12 22.38 7.15
CA GLY A 285 -8.33 23.56 7.98
C GLY A 285 -7.47 24.75 7.59
N ASP A 286 -7.82 25.91 8.14
CA ASP A 286 -7.14 27.17 7.86
C ASP A 286 -5.72 27.17 8.43
N GLY A 287 -4.77 27.72 7.67
CA GLY A 287 -3.35 27.83 8.08
C GLY A 287 -2.44 26.68 7.65
N ILE A 288 -2.98 25.64 6.98
CA ILE A 288 -2.17 24.60 6.33
C ILE A 288 -2.02 24.91 4.84
N GLU A 289 -0.78 25.07 4.37
CA GLU A 289 -0.48 25.23 2.95
C GLU A 289 -0.64 23.87 2.24
N VAL A 290 -1.60 23.75 1.33
CA VAL A 290 -1.89 22.49 0.62
C VAL A 290 -1.50 22.59 -0.85
N ALA A 291 -0.78 21.60 -1.36
CA ALA A 291 -0.62 21.40 -2.80
C ALA A 291 -0.97 19.97 -3.23
N LEU A 292 -1.61 19.89 -4.39
CA LEU A 292 -2.08 18.64 -4.98
C LEU A 292 -1.30 18.39 -6.26
N LEU A 293 -0.38 17.43 -6.24
CA LEU A 293 0.47 17.09 -7.38
C LEU A 293 0.02 15.79 -8.04
N GLY A 294 0.01 15.78 -9.38
CA GLY A 294 -0.49 14.65 -10.16
C GLY A 294 -2.03 14.50 -10.04
N ALA A 295 -2.69 14.18 -11.14
CA ALA A 295 -4.06 13.68 -11.05
C ALA A 295 -4.02 12.21 -10.63
N ALA A 296 -5.00 11.74 -9.85
CA ALA A 296 -5.29 10.32 -9.82
C ALA A 296 -5.54 9.89 -11.27
N LYS A 297 -4.76 8.95 -11.81
CA LYS A 297 -5.25 8.19 -12.95
C LYS A 297 -6.46 7.44 -12.42
N GLN A 298 -7.67 7.90 -12.72
CA GLN A 298 -8.80 6.99 -12.71
C GLN A 298 -8.41 5.84 -13.64
N LEU A 299 -8.06 4.68 -13.08
CA LEU A 299 -8.27 3.43 -13.79
C LEU A 299 -9.77 3.43 -14.07
N ALA A 300 -10.12 3.67 -15.34
CA ALA A 300 -11.46 4.02 -15.79
C ALA A 300 -12.56 3.33 -14.97
N LEU A 301 -13.36 4.14 -14.27
CA LEU A 301 -14.68 3.74 -13.86
C LEU A 301 -15.47 3.60 -15.16
N ALA A 302 -15.86 2.37 -15.52
CA ALA A 302 -16.94 2.22 -16.48
C ALA A 302 -18.16 2.95 -15.88
N PRO A 303 -18.86 3.81 -16.64
CA PRO A 303 -20.09 4.40 -16.16
C PRO A 303 -21.07 3.27 -15.83
N SER A 304 -21.71 3.41 -14.67
CA SER A 304 -22.89 2.65 -14.25
C SER A 304 -23.97 2.62 -15.31
#